data_AF-A0A924UEI8-F1
#
_entry.id   AF-A0A924UEI8-F1
#
_cell.length_a   1.000
_cell.length_b   1.000
_cell.length_c   1.000
_cell.angle_alpha   90.00
_cell.angle_beta   90.00
_cell.angle_gamma   90.00
#
_symmetry.space_group_name_H-M   'P 1'
#
loop_
_entity.id
_entity.type
_entity.pdbx_description
1 polymer ?
#
loop_
_entity_poly.entity_id
_entity_poly.type
_entity_poly.pdbx_seq_one_letter_code
_entity_poly.pdbx_strand_id
1 'polypeptide(L)'
;AAPLASGLLTGKMSDTSTFAADDHRSCTRNGEAFDKGETFSGVPFDVALQAVEELRPLVPAGATMAAFALRWILMAEAISVVIPGAKTAAQSRANAAADALPALDAATMAKATEIYQRLIAPHVAHLW
;
A
#
# COMPACT_ATOMS: atom_id res chain seq x y z
N ALA A 1 6.32 4.96 7.80
CA ALA A 1 5.02 4.62 7.18
C ALA A 1 4.76 3.12 7.29
N ALA A 2 3.53 2.69 7.58
CA ALA A 2 3.18 1.27 7.65
C ALA A 2 3.16 0.63 6.25
N PRO A 3 3.72 -0.57 6.03
CA PRO A 3 4.01 -1.11 4.69
C PRO A 3 2.76 -1.42 3.84
N LEU A 4 1.59 -1.53 4.46
CA LEU A 4 0.31 -1.75 3.76
C LEU A 4 -0.63 -0.53 3.82
N ALA A 5 -0.12 0.64 4.23
CA ALA A 5 -0.86 1.91 4.28
C ALA A 5 -2.28 1.76 4.87
N SER A 6 -2.37 1.20 6.07
CA SER A 6 -3.64 0.97 6.80
C SER A 6 -4.65 0.09 6.05
N GLY A 7 -4.16 -0.83 5.22
CA GLY A 7 -4.94 -1.84 4.50
C GLY A 7 -5.26 -1.49 3.05
N LEU A 8 -4.88 -0.31 2.57
CA LEU A 8 -5.08 0.12 1.19
C LEU A 8 -4.42 -0.85 0.20
N LEU A 9 -3.17 -1.23 0.45
CA LEU A 9 -2.40 -2.14 -0.40
C LEU A 9 -2.85 -3.60 -0.30
N THR A 10 -3.96 -3.89 0.37
CA THR A 10 -4.63 -5.19 0.27
C THR A 10 -5.47 -5.34 -1.00
N GLY A 11 -5.79 -4.23 -1.68
CA GLY A 11 -6.61 -4.21 -2.90
C GLY A 11 -8.09 -4.51 -2.68
N LYS A 12 -8.54 -4.55 -1.42
CA LYS A 12 -9.94 -4.86 -1.02
C LYS A 12 -10.81 -3.62 -0.85
N MET A 13 -10.24 -2.43 -0.97
CA MET A 13 -10.94 -1.16 -0.82
C MET A 13 -11.44 -0.65 -2.17
N SER A 14 -12.54 0.10 -2.15
CA SER A 14 -13.20 0.74 -3.29
C SER A 14 -13.70 2.14 -2.90
N ASP A 15 -14.15 2.92 -3.88
CA ASP A 15 -14.83 4.21 -3.69
C ASP A 15 -16.05 4.15 -2.74
N THR A 16 -16.71 3.00 -2.69
CA THR A 16 -17.89 2.71 -1.89
C THR A 16 -17.56 2.13 -0.51
N SER A 17 -16.28 1.86 -0.23
CA SER A 17 -15.87 1.30 1.07
C SER A 17 -16.18 2.26 2.22
N THR A 18 -17.01 1.80 3.15
CA THR A 18 -17.36 2.53 4.37
C THR A 18 -16.54 2.01 5.54
N PHE A 19 -16.23 2.90 6.46
CA PHE A 19 -15.58 2.59 7.73
C PHE A 19 -16.60 2.78 8.85
N ALA A 20 -16.52 1.98 9.91
CA ALA A 20 -17.36 2.17 11.08
C ALA A 20 -17.06 3.52 11.75
N ALA A 21 -18.04 4.11 12.46
CA ALA A 21 -17.90 5.45 13.04
C ALA A 21 -16.79 5.56 14.12
N ASP A 22 -16.39 4.43 14.70
CA ASP A 22 -15.30 4.28 15.66
C ASP A 22 -13.96 3.83 15.02
N ASP A 23 -13.94 3.61 13.70
CA ASP A 23 -12.72 3.29 12.95
C ASP A 23 -11.99 4.59 12.62
N HIS A 24 -10.72 4.71 13.04
CA HIS A 24 -9.85 5.86 12.74
C HIS A 24 -9.81 6.25 11.25
N ARG A 25 -10.05 5.29 10.33
CA ARG A 25 -10.10 5.55 8.88
C ARG A 25 -11.32 6.37 8.44
N SER A 26 -12.42 6.32 9.20
CA SER A 26 -13.67 7.04 8.88
C SER A 26 -13.48 8.56 8.91
N CYS A 27 -12.68 9.07 9.86
CA CYS A 27 -12.40 10.48 10.05
C CYS A 27 -11.59 11.12 8.89
N THR A 28 -10.99 10.28 8.02
CA THR A 28 -10.03 10.73 7.00
C THR A 28 -10.60 10.74 5.59
N ARG A 29 -11.72 10.04 5.34
CA ARG A 29 -12.37 10.04 4.01
C ARG A 29 -12.78 11.44 3.54
N ASN A 30 -13.19 12.30 4.48
CA ASN A 30 -13.56 13.70 4.21
C ASN A 30 -12.46 14.71 4.61
N GLY A 31 -11.29 14.25 5.06
CA GLY A 31 -10.15 15.11 5.42
C GLY A 31 -10.33 15.96 6.68
N GLU A 32 -11.28 15.62 7.56
CA GLU A 32 -11.72 16.47 8.69
C GLU A 32 -10.95 16.26 10.01
N ALA A 33 -10.11 15.23 10.13
CA ALA A 33 -9.32 14.99 11.35
C ALA A 33 -7.81 15.28 11.22
N PHE A 34 -7.25 15.74 12.35
CA PHE A 34 -5.92 16.30 12.59
C PHE A 34 -4.74 15.32 12.39
N ASP A 35 -5.00 14.06 12.05
CA ASP A 35 -4.01 12.97 12.02
C ASP A 35 -3.78 12.42 10.61
N LYS A 36 -3.49 13.34 9.68
CA LYS A 36 -3.21 13.01 8.27
C LYS A 36 -2.05 12.02 8.13
N GLY A 37 -1.10 11.99 9.06
CA GLY A 37 0.11 11.16 8.96
C GLY A 37 -0.11 9.64 9.05
N GLU A 38 -1.16 9.19 9.74
CA GLU A 38 -1.35 7.76 10.05
C GLU A 38 -2.26 7.00 9.09
N THR A 39 -3.26 7.67 8.50
CA THR A 39 -4.23 7.02 7.60
C THR A 39 -3.81 7.18 6.14
N PHE A 40 -3.63 6.07 5.43
CA PHE A 40 -3.10 6.00 4.06
C PHE A 40 -1.73 6.69 3.86
N SER A 41 -0.99 6.89 4.95
CA SER A 41 0.30 7.60 4.97
C SER A 41 0.23 9.08 4.53
N GLY A 42 -0.89 9.77 4.74
CA GLY A 42 -1.04 11.19 4.37
C GLY A 42 -1.49 11.46 2.94
N VAL A 43 -1.81 10.41 2.17
CA VAL A 43 -2.29 10.53 0.79
C VAL A 43 -3.82 10.64 0.77
N PRO A 44 -4.41 11.55 -0.02
CA PRO A 44 -5.85 11.57 -0.26
C PRO A 44 -6.36 10.21 -0.75
N PHE A 45 -7.50 9.75 -0.21
CA PHE A 45 -7.98 8.38 -0.43
C PHE A 45 -8.25 8.06 -1.91
N ASP A 46 -8.79 9.03 -2.65
CA ASP A 46 -9.04 8.95 -4.09
C ASP A 46 -7.75 8.78 -4.90
N VAL A 47 -6.72 9.57 -4.59
CA VAL A 47 -5.38 9.46 -5.20
C VAL A 47 -4.76 8.11 -4.87
N ALA A 48 -4.90 7.67 -3.63
CA ALA A 48 -4.36 6.39 -3.16
C ALA A 48 -5.06 5.20 -3.86
N LEU A 49 -6.39 5.29 -4.07
CA LEU A 49 -7.15 4.30 -4.83
C LEU A 49 -6.75 4.29 -6.31
N GLN A 50 -6.56 5.46 -6.92
CA GLN A 50 -6.05 5.55 -8.29
C GLN A 50 -4.70 4.84 -8.43
N ALA A 51 -3.76 5.05 -7.50
CA ALA A 51 -2.48 4.37 -7.52
C ALA A 51 -2.64 2.84 -7.42
N VAL A 52 -3.55 2.33 -6.57
CA VAL A 52 -3.85 0.90 -6.46
C VAL A 52 -4.40 0.34 -7.78
N GLU A 53 -5.29 1.06 -8.45
CA GLU A 53 -5.83 0.62 -9.75
C GLU A 53 -4.77 0.64 -10.85
N GLU A 54 -3.86 1.62 -10.86
CA GLU A 54 -2.74 1.63 -11.82
C GLU A 54 -1.71 0.52 -11.54
N LEU A 55 -1.55 0.09 -10.30
CA LEU A 55 -0.68 -1.03 -9.92
C LEU A 55 -1.32 -2.40 -10.21
N ARG A 56 -2.65 -2.49 -10.26
CA ARG A 56 -3.38 -3.77 -10.38
C ARG A 56 -2.94 -4.62 -11.59
N PRO A 57 -2.71 -4.05 -12.81
CA PRO A 57 -2.23 -4.81 -13.95
C PRO A 57 -0.78 -5.31 -13.83
N LEU A 58 0.00 -4.73 -12.90
CA LEU A 58 1.40 -5.10 -12.66
C LEU A 58 1.56 -6.29 -11.71
N VAL A 59 0.48 -6.66 -11.01
CA VAL A 59 0.50 -7.79 -10.07
C VAL A 59 0.64 -9.09 -10.85
N PRO A 60 1.69 -9.90 -10.61
CA PRO A 60 1.87 -11.17 -11.29
C PRO A 60 0.68 -12.11 -11.09
N ALA A 61 0.38 -12.93 -12.09
CA ALA A 61 -0.68 -13.93 -11.99
C ALA A 61 -0.44 -14.85 -10.78
N GLY A 62 -1.47 -15.00 -9.94
CA GLY A 62 -1.42 -15.80 -8.71
C GLY A 62 -0.84 -15.07 -7.49
N ALA A 63 -0.29 -13.86 -7.64
CA ALA A 63 0.10 -13.02 -6.52
C ALA A 63 -1.08 -12.17 -6.02
N THR A 64 -1.06 -11.82 -4.73
CA THR A 64 -1.98 -10.80 -4.19
C THR A 64 -1.34 -9.43 -4.27
N MET A 65 -2.16 -8.37 -4.30
CA MET A 65 -1.67 -6.98 -4.24
C MET A 65 -0.77 -6.75 -3.01
N ALA A 66 -1.13 -7.32 -1.86
CA ALA A 66 -0.33 -7.21 -0.64
C ALA A 66 1.04 -7.86 -0.78
N ALA A 67 1.10 -9.07 -1.36
CA ALA A 67 2.36 -9.77 -1.59
C ALA A 67 3.23 -9.03 -2.61
N PHE A 68 2.62 -8.49 -3.68
CA PHE A 68 3.30 -7.64 -4.65
C PHE A 68 3.91 -6.39 -4.00
N ALA A 69 3.14 -5.67 -3.18
CA ALA A 69 3.61 -4.47 -2.48
C ALA A 69 4.77 -4.78 -1.53
N LEU A 70 4.67 -5.86 -0.74
CA LEU A 70 5.76 -6.30 0.15
C LEU A 70 7.01 -6.70 -0.64
N ARG A 71 6.83 -7.41 -1.77
CA ARG A 71 7.95 -7.78 -2.64
C ARG A 71 8.64 -6.56 -3.24
N TRP A 72 7.88 -5.57 -3.69
CA TRP A 72 8.43 -4.31 -4.20
C TRP A 72 9.26 -3.57 -3.15
N ILE A 73 8.77 -3.49 -1.91
CA ILE A 73 9.51 -2.87 -0.79
C ILE A 73 10.81 -3.64 -0.50
N LEU A 74 10.76 -4.98 -0.45
CA LEU A 74 11.93 -5.82 -0.20
C LEU A 74 12.99 -5.78 -1.31
N MET A 75 12.64 -5.28 -2.51
CA MET A 75 13.60 -5.10 -3.60
C MET A 75 14.39 -3.79 -3.52
N ALA A 76 14.09 -2.90 -2.57
CA ALA A 76 14.91 -1.72 -2.33
C ALA A 76 16.18 -2.10 -1.55
N GLU A 77 17.35 -1.74 -2.09
CA GLU A 77 18.66 -2.08 -1.51
C GLU A 77 18.82 -1.65 -0.05
N ALA A 78 18.24 -0.51 0.32
CA ALA A 78 18.28 0.02 1.68
C ALA A 78 17.39 -0.73 2.70
N ILE A 79 16.57 -1.70 2.25
CA ILE A 79 15.58 -2.38 3.08
C ILE A 79 15.97 -3.84 3.26
N SER A 80 16.28 -4.23 4.50
CA SER A 80 16.61 -5.61 4.85
C SER A 80 15.44 -6.42 5.40
N VAL A 81 14.42 -5.75 5.96
CA VAL A 81 13.27 -6.40 6.58
C VAL A 81 12.02 -5.52 6.49
N VAL A 82 10.87 -6.16 6.28
CA VAL A 82 9.55 -5.54 6.39
C VAL A 82 8.73 -6.22 7.49
N ILE A 83 8.01 -5.44 8.30
CA ILE A 83 7.23 -5.94 9.45
C ILE A 83 5.74 -5.58 9.26
N PRO A 84 5.02 -6.27 8.37
CA PRO A 84 3.61 -5.97 8.11
C PRO A 84 2.71 -6.51 9.24
N GLY A 85 1.74 -5.69 9.65
CA GLY A 85 0.72 -6.10 10.62
C GLY A 85 -0.19 -7.22 10.09
N ALA A 86 -0.71 -8.04 10.99
CA ALA A 86 -1.66 -9.11 10.70
C ALA A 86 -2.66 -9.27 11.85
N LYS A 87 -3.94 -9.49 11.53
CA LYS A 87 -5.01 -9.80 12.50
C LYS A 87 -5.27 -11.31 12.64
N THR A 88 -4.80 -12.11 11.68
CA THR A 88 -4.98 -13.57 11.69
C THR A 88 -3.69 -14.30 11.34
N ALA A 89 -3.56 -15.54 11.78
CA ALA A 89 -2.41 -16.39 11.45
C ALA A 89 -2.25 -16.61 9.93
N ALA A 90 -3.37 -16.65 9.19
CA ALA A 90 -3.34 -16.77 7.74
C ALA A 90 -2.73 -15.52 7.08
N GLN A 91 -3.06 -14.31 7.56
CA GLN A 91 -2.45 -13.07 7.08
C GLN A 91 -0.95 -13.01 7.39
N SER A 92 -0.54 -13.42 8.59
CA SER A 92 0.88 -13.47 8.97
C SER A 92 1.67 -14.40 8.04
N ARG A 93 1.15 -15.61 7.78
CA ARG A 93 1.77 -16.54 6.81
C ARG A 93 1.80 -15.99 5.39
N ALA A 94 0.72 -15.33 4.93
CA ALA A 94 0.68 -14.73 3.60
C ALA A 94 1.68 -13.58 3.44
N ASN A 95 1.86 -12.75 4.48
CA ASN A 95 2.84 -11.68 4.50
C ASN A 95 4.27 -12.24 4.42
N ALA A 96 4.57 -13.28 5.21
CA ALA A 96 5.88 -13.93 5.20
C ALA A 96 6.20 -14.59 3.85
N ALA A 97 5.18 -15.12 3.16
CA ALA A 97 5.34 -15.74 1.84
C ALA A 97 5.62 -14.74 0.71
N ALA A 98 5.50 -13.42 0.95
CA ALA A 98 5.74 -12.42 -0.09
C ALA A 98 7.19 -12.40 -0.59
N ASP A 99 8.17 -12.76 0.25
CA ASP A 99 9.58 -12.84 -0.14
C ASP A 99 9.86 -14.00 -1.12
N ALA A 100 9.04 -15.05 -1.10
CA ALA A 100 9.14 -16.18 -2.01
C ALA A 100 8.61 -15.86 -3.43
N LEU A 101 7.99 -14.69 -3.64
CA LEU A 101 7.64 -14.26 -4.99
C LEU A 101 8.91 -14.07 -5.83
N PRO A 102 8.88 -14.38 -7.14
CA PRO A 102 9.96 -14.00 -8.04
C PRO A 102 10.29 -12.50 -7.92
N ALA A 103 11.55 -12.15 -8.20
CA ALA A 103 11.90 -10.75 -8.34
C ALA A 103 11.03 -10.11 -9.43
N LEU A 104 10.50 -8.92 -9.16
CA LEU A 104 9.77 -8.15 -10.14
C LEU A 104 10.74 -7.75 -11.26
N ASP A 105 10.31 -7.86 -12.52
CA ASP A 105 11.17 -7.43 -13.63
C ASP A 105 11.41 -5.92 -13.61
N ALA A 106 12.45 -5.48 -14.32
CA ALA A 106 12.85 -4.09 -14.34
C ALA A 106 11.75 -3.15 -14.86
N ALA A 107 10.91 -3.62 -15.80
CA ALA A 107 9.81 -2.84 -16.35
C ALA A 107 8.71 -2.59 -15.29
N THR A 108 8.36 -3.64 -14.54
CA THR A 108 7.41 -3.60 -13.43
C THR A 108 7.91 -2.70 -12.31
N MET A 109 9.18 -2.84 -11.92
CA MET A 109 9.81 -1.97 -10.92
C MET A 109 9.80 -0.50 -11.34
N ALA A 110 10.15 -0.21 -12.59
CA ALA A 110 10.16 1.15 -13.13
C ALA A 110 8.74 1.74 -13.15
N LYS A 111 7.74 0.96 -13.59
CA LYS A 111 6.35 1.42 -13.65
C LYS A 111 5.75 1.68 -12.27
N ALA A 112 5.99 0.79 -11.30
CA ALA A 112 5.57 0.99 -9.92
C ALA A 112 6.22 2.24 -9.30
N THR A 113 7.50 2.47 -9.60
CA THR A 113 8.24 3.67 -9.15
C THR A 113 7.68 4.94 -9.78
N GLU A 114 7.35 4.93 -11.08
CA GLU A 114 6.71 6.08 -11.76
C GLU A 114 5.35 6.41 -11.16
N ILE A 115 4.51 5.40 -10.89
CA ILE A 115 3.21 5.58 -10.23
C ILE A 115 3.41 6.21 -8.84
N TYR A 116 4.35 5.72 -8.05
CA TYR A 116 4.69 6.30 -6.75
C TYR A 116 5.13 7.76 -6.88
N GLN A 117 6.06 8.06 -7.80
CA GLN A 117 6.59 9.42 -7.98
C GLN A 117 5.52 10.42 -8.44
N ARG A 118 4.59 9.98 -9.30
CA ARG A 118 3.53 10.84 -9.84
C ARG A 118 2.36 11.03 -8.87
N LEU A 119 1.90 9.96 -8.23
CA LEU A 119 0.65 9.97 -7.46
C LEU A 119 0.87 10.04 -5.95
N ILE A 120 1.97 9.52 -5.42
CA ILE A 120 2.16 9.38 -3.97
C ILE A 120 3.16 10.41 -3.45
N ALA A 121 4.33 10.51 -4.06
CA ALA A 121 5.42 11.37 -3.61
C ALA A 121 4.99 12.85 -3.41
N PRO A 122 4.17 13.49 -4.28
CA PRO A 122 3.77 14.88 -4.06
C PRO A 122 3.02 15.12 -2.74
N HIS A 123 2.33 14.10 -2.24
CA HIS A 123 1.54 14.18 -1.01
C HIS A 123 2.34 13.85 0.25
N VAL A 124 3.52 13.25 0.13
CA VAL A 124 4.32 12.77 1.28
C VAL A 124 5.75 13.30 1.33
N ALA A 125 6.26 13.86 0.24
CA ALA A 125 7.64 14.35 0.15
C ALA A 125 7.95 15.53 1.08
N HIS A 126 6.93 16.25 1.57
CA HIS A 126 7.08 17.35 2.52
C HIS A 126 6.96 16.91 3.98
N LEU A 127 6.65 15.63 4.24
CA LEU A 127 6.53 15.08 5.60
C LEU A 127 7.88 14.58 6.15
N TRP A 128 8.98 14.74 5.39
CA TRP A 128 10.32 14.20 5.64
C TRP A 128 11.38 15.22 5.25
#